data_AF-A0A523RV17-F1
#
_entry.id   AF-A0A523RV17-F1
#
_cell.length_a   1.000
_cell.length_b   1.000
_cell.length_c   1.000
_cell.angle_alpha   90.00
_cell.angle_beta   90.00
_cell.angle_gamma   90.00
#
_symmetry.space_group_name_H-M   'P 1'
#
loop_
_entity.id
_entity.type
_entity.pdbx_description
1 polymer ?
#
loop_
_entity_poly.entity_id
_entity_poly.type
_entity_poly.pdbx_seq_one_letter_code
_entity_poly.pdbx_strand_id
1 'polypeptide(L)'
;MPSLPRLGSSLIVLLPEEAYIIGSILEEGNFYAFSDIDIAVRGLKDGYSKVYGDLEEMVGRNIDLIDFFQSKSIIQHYFYFS
;
A
#
# COMPACT_ATOMS: atom_id res chain seq x y z
N MET A 1 45.49 1.63 13.90
CA MET A 1 44.32 0.74 13.83
C MET A 1 43.26 1.42 12.98
N PRO A 2 42.73 0.80 11.92
CA PRO A 2 41.63 1.40 11.17
C PRO A 2 40.37 1.39 12.05
N SER A 3 39.74 2.55 12.19
CA SER A 3 38.48 2.71 12.90
C SER A 3 37.36 1.99 12.15
N LEU A 4 36.57 1.18 12.87
CA LEU A 4 35.34 0.58 12.34
C LEU A 4 34.41 1.68 11.78
N PRO A 5 33.75 1.44 10.63
CA PRO A 5 32.72 2.36 10.15
C PRO A 5 31.59 2.44 11.17
N ARG A 6 31.19 3.66 11.51
CA ARG A 6 30.00 3.90 12.33
C ARG A 6 28.81 3.30 11.57
N LEU A 7 28.04 2.42 12.23
CA LEU A 7 26.77 1.93 11.70
C LEU A 7 25.93 3.17 11.35
N GLY A 8 25.84 3.48 10.06
CA GLY A 8 24.92 4.49 9.55
C GLY A 8 23.50 4.06 9.90
N SER A 9 22.73 5.01 10.41
CA SER A 9 21.27 4.97 10.60
C SER A 9 20.60 3.79 9.91
N SER A 10 20.17 2.80 10.69
CA SER A 10 19.36 1.70 10.20
C SER A 10 18.14 2.26 9.48
N LEU A 11 18.10 2.15 8.16
CA LEU A 11 16.90 2.39 7.38
C LEU A 11 15.95 1.24 7.70
N ILE A 12 15.08 1.43 8.69
CA ILE A 12 13.99 0.50 8.93
C ILE A 12 12.99 0.75 7.80
N VAL A 13 13.08 -0.05 6.75
CA VAL A 13 12.03 -0.11 5.73
C VAL A 13 10.88 -0.88 6.37
N LEU A 14 9.88 -0.16 6.89
CA LEU A 14 8.65 -0.73 7.39
C LEU A 14 7.79 -1.14 6.19
N LEU A 15 8.12 -2.29 5.60
CA LEU A 15 7.28 -2.92 4.59
C LEU A 15 5.96 -3.33 5.24
N PRO A 16 4.83 -3.22 4.53
CA PRO A 16 3.57 -3.72 5.04
C PRO A 16 3.67 -5.24 5.28
N GLU A 17 2.98 -5.73 6.31
CA GLU A 17 2.94 -7.16 6.62
C GLU A 17 2.19 -7.93 5.52
N GLU A 18 1.16 -7.30 4.95
CA GLU A 18 0.35 -7.85 3.88
C GLU A 18 -0.08 -6.73 2.91
N ALA A 19 -0.28 -7.09 1.64
CA ALA A 19 -0.80 -6.20 0.61
C ALA A 19 -1.76 -6.97 -0.31
N TYR A 20 -2.87 -6.33 -0.66
CA TYR A 20 -3.94 -6.90 -1.46
C TYR A 20 -4.35 -5.88 -2.53
N ILE A 21 -4.52 -6.36 -3.76
CA ILE A 21 -5.24 -5.61 -4.79
C ILE A 21 -6.72 -5.86 -4.58
N ILE A 22 -7.52 -4.79 -4.55
CA ILE A 22 -8.97 -4.87 -4.34
C ILE A 22 -9.71 -4.02 -5.38
N GLY A 23 -11.04 -3.94 -5.28
CA GLY A 23 -11.86 -3.05 -6.10
C GLY A 23 -12.03 -3.52 -7.54
N SER A 24 -12.33 -2.56 -8.41
CA SER A 24 -12.85 -2.79 -9.77
C SER A 24 -11.90 -3.58 -10.68
N ILE A 25 -10.60 -3.57 -10.40
CA ILE A 25 -9.57 -4.31 -11.16
C ILE A 25 -9.72 -5.83 -11.08
N LEU A 26 -10.42 -6.34 -10.06
CA LEU A 26 -10.67 -7.78 -9.90
C LEU A 26 -11.85 -8.28 -10.74
N GLU A 27 -12.69 -7.37 -11.24
CA GLU A 27 -13.91 -7.70 -11.97
C GLU A 27 -13.73 -7.45 -13.47
N GLU A 28 -13.91 -8.52 -14.26
CA GLU A 28 -13.77 -8.43 -15.72
C GLU A 28 -14.78 -7.42 -16.30
N GLY A 29 -14.26 -6.45 -17.06
CA GLY A 29 -15.06 -5.41 -17.70
C GLY A 29 -15.37 -4.18 -16.83
N ASN A 30 -14.97 -4.16 -15.56
CA ASN A 30 -15.22 -3.02 -14.66
C ASN A 30 -13.99 -2.11 -14.44
N PHE A 31 -12.84 -2.46 -15.01
CA PHE A 31 -11.62 -1.66 -14.92
C PHE A 31 -11.36 -0.83 -16.18
N TYR A 32 -11.53 0.49 -16.08
CA TYR A 32 -11.43 1.42 -17.19
C TYR A 32 -10.13 2.22 -17.16
N ALA A 33 -9.85 2.98 -18.22
CA ALA A 33 -8.67 3.84 -18.30
C ALA A 33 -8.62 4.93 -17.22
N PHE A 34 -9.79 5.33 -16.70
CA PHE A 34 -9.91 6.33 -15.64
C PHE A 34 -9.99 5.72 -14.24
N SER A 35 -10.07 4.38 -14.11
CA SER A 35 -10.14 3.73 -12.80
C SER A 35 -8.85 3.97 -12.00
N ASP A 36 -8.98 4.08 -10.70
CA ASP A 36 -7.89 3.96 -9.74
C ASP A 36 -7.53 2.49 -9.49
N ILE A 37 -6.36 2.25 -8.90
CA ILE A 37 -6.00 0.94 -8.36
C ILE A 37 -6.14 0.99 -6.85
N ASP A 38 -7.06 0.20 -6.31
CA ASP A 38 -7.24 0.06 -4.88
C ASP A 38 -6.27 -0.98 -4.30
N ILE A 39 -5.47 -0.55 -3.33
CA ILE A 39 -4.46 -1.36 -2.65
C ILE A 39 -4.73 -1.32 -1.14
N ALA A 40 -5.11 -2.45 -0.56
CA ALA A 40 -5.23 -2.59 0.88
C ALA A 40 -3.94 -3.16 1.46
N VAL A 41 -3.36 -2.50 2.46
CA VAL A 41 -2.13 -2.91 3.15
C VAL A 41 -2.36 -3.06 4.63
N ARG A 42 -1.60 -3.95 5.27
CA ARG A 42 -1.62 -4.14 6.73
C ARG A 42 -0.32 -3.68 7.36
N GLY A 43 -0.43 -2.75 8.30
CA GLY A 43 0.70 -2.37 9.16
C GLY A 43 1.61 -1.32 8.53
N LEU A 44 1.08 -0.48 7.63
CA LEU A 44 1.81 0.64 7.06
C LEU A 44 1.82 1.83 8.03
N LYS A 45 2.42 1.64 9.21
CA LYS A 45 2.40 2.61 10.31
C LYS A 45 3.19 3.88 10.03
N ASP A 46 4.34 3.75 9.38
CA ASP A 46 5.22 4.87 9.03
C ASP A 46 5.49 4.86 7.53
N GLY A 47 5.67 6.06 6.95
CA GLY A 47 6.01 6.18 5.53
C GLY A 47 4.82 6.04 4.58
N TYR A 48 3.58 6.04 5.07
CA TYR A 48 2.36 5.98 4.24
C TYR A 48 2.43 6.94 3.04
N SER A 49 2.65 8.23 3.27
CA SER A 49 2.68 9.23 2.19
C SER A 49 3.80 9.00 1.18
N LYS A 50 4.95 8.48 1.65
CA LYS A 50 6.07 8.15 0.78
C LYS A 50 5.72 6.95 -0.10
N VAL A 51 5.20 5.88 0.51
CA VAL A 51 4.78 4.67 -0.20
C VAL A 51 3.65 4.96 -1.19
N TYR A 52 2.68 5.77 -0.78
CA TYR A 52 1.60 6.24 -1.65
C TYR A 52 2.17 6.97 -2.89
N GLY A 53 3.02 7.98 -2.67
CA GLY A 53 3.61 8.75 -3.78
C GLY A 53 4.51 7.90 -4.68
N ASP A 54 5.36 7.04 -4.09
CA ASP A 54 6.21 6.12 -4.84
C ASP A 54 5.35 5.17 -5.70
N LEU A 55 4.24 4.65 -5.16
CA LEU A 55 3.34 3.75 -5.89
C LEU A 55 2.59 4.47 -7.02
N GLU A 56 2.07 5.67 -6.79
CA GLU A 56 1.43 6.46 -7.85
C GLU A 56 2.41 6.73 -9.01
N GLU A 57 3.65 7.09 -8.69
CA GLU A 57 4.70 7.32 -9.68
C GLU A 57 5.04 6.03 -10.44
N MET A 58 5.21 4.91 -9.74
CA MET A 58 5.56 3.62 -10.34
C MET A 58 4.45 3.05 -11.25
N VAL A 59 3.19 3.19 -10.84
CA VAL A 59 2.04 2.68 -11.59
C VAL A 59 1.66 3.65 -12.72
N GLY A 60 1.92 4.96 -12.56
CA GLY A 60 1.60 5.97 -13.57
C GLY A 60 0.10 6.28 -13.69
N ARG A 61 -0.67 5.99 -12.63
CA ARG A 61 -2.10 6.32 -12.50
C ARG A 61 -2.46 6.50 -11.03
N ASN A 62 -3.66 7.01 -10.79
CA ASN A 62 -4.19 7.18 -9.43
C ASN A 62 -4.30 5.82 -8.73
N ILE A 63 -3.93 5.81 -7.45
CA ILE A 63 -4.14 4.66 -6.57
C ILE A 63 -5.00 5.11 -5.38
N ASP A 64 -5.75 4.18 -4.81
CA ASP A 64 -6.26 4.32 -3.44
C ASP A 64 -5.48 3.37 -2.55
N LEU A 65 -4.83 3.88 -1.51
CA LEU A 65 -4.05 3.08 -0.56
C LEU A 65 -4.79 3.04 0.77
N ILE A 66 -5.11 1.84 1.25
CA ILE A 66 -5.90 1.69 2.46
C ILE A 66 -5.07 0.90 3.47
N ASP A 67 -4.57 1.56 4.52
CA ASP A 67 -4.00 0.83 5.67
C ASP A 67 -5.13 0.35 6.58
N PHE A 68 -5.24 -0.96 6.73
CA PHE A 68 -6.23 -1.56 7.60
C PHE A 68 -5.57 -2.16 8.84
N PHE A 69 -6.15 -1.84 10.00
CA PHE A 69 -5.88 -2.55 11.24
C PHE A 69 -6.78 -3.79 11.34
N GLN A 70 -6.36 -4.76 12.16
CA GLN A 70 -6.96 -6.09 12.39
C GLN A 70 -8.46 -6.15 12.77
N SER A 71 -9.24 -5.09 12.62
CA SER A 71 -10.70 -5.13 12.72
C SER A 71 -11.26 -5.83 11.49
N LYS A 72 -11.66 -7.10 11.67
CA LYS A 72 -12.38 -7.94 10.69
C LYS A 72 -13.57 -7.23 10.01
N SER A 73 -14.09 -6.15 10.60
CA SER A 73 -15.26 -5.41 10.12
C SER A 73 -14.97 -4.42 8.98
N ILE A 74 -13.75 -3.91 8.84
CA ILE A 74 -13.43 -2.93 7.78
C ILE A 74 -13.32 -3.63 6.42
N ILE A 75 -12.67 -4.79 6.38
CA ILE A 75 -12.49 -5.58 5.16
C ILE A 75 -13.84 -5.98 4.55
N GLN A 76 -14.83 -6.35 5.36
CA GLN A 76 -16.17 -6.70 4.83
C GLN A 76 -16.89 -5.52 4.17
N HIS A 77 -16.66 -4.28 4.58
CA HIS A 77 -17.32 -3.14 3.95
C HIS A 77 -16.76 -2.86 2.55
N TYR A 78 -15.44 -2.87 2.41
CA TYR A 78 -14.77 -2.58 1.13
C TYR A 78 -14.83 -3.73 0.12
N PHE A 79 -14.96 -4.99 0.56
CA PHE A 79 -15.11 -6.14 -0.34
C PHE A 79 -16.54 -6.42 -0.81
N TYR A 80 -17.57 -5.83 -0.18
CA TYR A 80 -18.99 -6.15 -0.49
C TYR A 80 -19.87 -4.96 -0.89
N PHE A 81 -19.39 -3.71 -0.76
CA PHE A 81 -20.19 -2.51 -1.07
C PHE A 81 -19.58 -1.57 -2.11
N SER A 82 -18.52 -2.01 -2.80
CA SER A 82 -17.87 -1.28 -3.89
C SER A 82 -18.46 -1.71 -5.24
#